data_AF-A0A9Q1G8Y1-F1
#
_entry.id   AF-A0A9Q1G8Y1-F1
#
_cell.length_a   1.000
_cell.length_b   1.000
_cell.length_c   1.000
_cell.angle_alpha   90.00
_cell.angle_beta   90.00
_cell.angle_gamma   90.00
#
_symmetry.space_group_name_H-M   'P 1'
#
loop_
_entity.id
_entity.type
_entity.pdbx_description
1 polymer ?
#
loop_
_entity_poly.entity_id
_entity_poly.type
_entity_poly.pdbx_seq_one_letter_code
_entity_poly.pdbx_strand_id
1 'polypeptide(L)'
;MNYMPGTASLIEDIDKKHLVLLRDGRTLIGFLRSIDQFANLVLHQTVERIHVGKKYGDIPRGIFIVRGENVVLLGEIDLEKECDTELQQVSIEEILEEQRAHQQAKQEAEKAKLQ
;
A
#
# COMPACT_ATOMS: atom_id res chain seq x y z
N MET A 1 18.87 17.94 14.15
CA MET A 1 17.96 17.03 14.88
C MET A 1 18.68 15.69 15.05
N ASN A 2 18.57 15.06 16.23
CA ASN A 2 19.14 13.75 16.46
C ASN A 2 18.34 12.71 15.67
N TYR A 3 18.98 12.06 14.70
CA TYR A 3 18.42 10.89 14.03
C TYR A 3 18.10 9.81 15.06
N MET A 4 16.82 9.47 15.23
CA MET A 4 16.42 8.35 16.06
C MET A 4 16.48 7.07 15.21
N PRO A 5 17.31 6.07 15.56
CA PRO A 5 17.47 4.88 14.74
C PRO A 5 16.27 3.93 14.81
N GLY A 6 15.98 3.26 13.70
CA GLY A 6 14.97 2.21 13.62
C GLY A 6 13.55 2.73 13.82
N THR A 7 12.71 1.96 14.51
CA THR A 7 11.28 2.28 14.70
C THR A 7 11.05 3.59 15.44
N ALA A 8 12.03 4.10 16.17
CA ALA A 8 11.92 5.39 16.85
C ALA A 8 11.82 6.58 15.88
N SER A 9 12.29 6.46 14.63
CA SER A 9 12.08 7.50 13.62
C SER A 9 10.60 7.64 13.23
N LEU A 10 9.85 6.55 13.29
CA LEU A 10 8.44 6.49 12.88
C LEU A 10 7.50 7.16 13.91
N ILE A 11 8.01 7.59 15.05
CA ILE A 11 7.25 8.41 16.00
C ILE A 11 6.93 9.78 15.38
N GLU A 12 7.83 10.32 14.55
CA GLU A 12 7.62 11.59 13.84
C GLU A 12 6.57 11.47 12.72
N ASP A 13 6.19 10.24 12.37
CA ASP A 13 5.28 9.90 11.27
C ASP A 13 3.84 9.63 11.73
N ILE A 14 3.58 9.73 13.03
CA ILE A 14 2.24 9.69 13.61
C ILE A 14 1.39 10.82 13.03
N ASP A 15 0.13 10.49 12.77
CA ASP A 15 -0.91 11.34 12.19
C ASP A 15 -0.69 11.78 10.74
N LYS A 16 0.39 11.34 10.09
CA LYS A 16 0.61 11.57 8.66
C LYS A 16 0.08 10.43 7.81
N LYS A 17 -0.25 10.75 6.55
CA LYS A 17 -0.72 9.78 5.55
C LYS A 17 0.46 8.97 5.02
N HIS A 18 0.34 7.66 5.03
CA HIS A 18 1.40 6.74 4.67
C HIS A 18 0.93 5.71 3.65
N LEU A 19 1.83 5.34 2.75
CA LEU A 19 1.76 4.16 1.90
C LEU A 19 2.51 3.02 2.59
N VAL A 20 1.87 1.86 2.70
CA VAL A 20 2.44 0.64 3.27
C VAL A 20 2.34 -0.48 2.25
N LEU A 21 3.48 -1.05 1.86
CA LEU A 21 3.54 -2.22 1.00
C LEU A 21 3.65 -3.48 1.88
N LEU A 22 2.75 -4.42 1.64
CA LEU A 22 2.71 -5.70 2.33
C LEU A 22 3.45 -6.80 1.55
N ARG A 23 3.85 -7.86 2.26
CA ARG A 23 4.54 -9.03 1.70
C ARG A 23 3.73 -9.78 0.64
N ASP A 24 2.41 -9.72 0.72
CA ASP A 24 1.50 -10.31 -0.26
C ASP A 24 1.31 -9.43 -1.51
N GLY A 25 2.01 -8.29 -1.59
CA GLY A 25 1.95 -7.35 -2.71
C GLY A 25 0.83 -6.32 -2.62
N ARG A 26 0.02 -6.33 -1.55
CA ARG A 26 -1.03 -5.32 -1.36
C ARG A 26 -0.42 -3.99 -0.94
N THR A 27 -1.03 -2.91 -1.43
CA THR A 27 -0.67 -1.54 -1.06
C THR A 27 -1.79 -0.95 -0.21
N LEU A 28 -1.48 -0.58 1.02
CA LEU A 28 -2.40 0.12 1.92
C LEU A 28 -2.00 1.59 2.00
N ILE A 29 -2.99 2.47 2.01
CA ILE A 29 -2.80 3.91 2.20
C ILE A 29 -3.71 4.34 3.34
N GLY A 30 -3.17 5.00 4.35
CA GLY A 30 -3.97 5.46 5.49
C GLY A 30 -3.18 6.37 6.42
N PHE A 31 -3.82 6.88 7.45
CA PHE A 31 -3.16 7.70 8.48
C PHE A 31 -2.58 6.80 9.56
N LEU A 32 -1.28 6.92 9.82
CA LEU A 32 -0.61 6.19 10.88
C LEU A 32 -1.05 6.75 12.24
N ARG A 33 -1.72 5.95 13.07
CA ARG A 33 -2.20 6.37 14.40
C ARG A 33 -1.37 5.83 15.54
N SER A 34 -0.79 4.66 15.37
CA SER A 34 0.05 4.04 16.39
C SER A 34 1.05 3.11 15.74
N ILE A 35 2.20 3.02 16.38
CA ILE A 35 3.26 2.06 16.07
C ILE A 35 3.83 1.48 17.37
N ASP A 36 4.35 0.26 17.31
CA ASP A 36 5.16 -0.31 18.39
C ASP A 36 6.60 -0.61 17.93
N GLN A 37 7.45 -1.04 18.85
CA GLN A 37 8.86 -1.37 18.58
C GLN A 37 9.07 -2.48 17.53
N PHE A 38 8.04 -3.29 17.24
CA PHE A 38 8.08 -4.36 16.25
C PHE A 38 7.50 -3.91 14.90
N ALA A 39 7.23 -2.62 14.73
CA ALA A 39 6.59 -2.02 13.56
C ALA A 39 5.17 -2.58 13.29
N ASN A 40 4.44 -3.00 14.33
CA ASN A 40 3.00 -3.20 14.19
C ASN A 40 2.32 -1.84 14.01
N LEU A 41 1.48 -1.71 12.98
CA LEU A 41 0.90 -0.44 12.56
C LEU A 41 -0.60 -0.43 12.80
N VAL A 42 -1.11 0.68 13.32
CA VAL A 42 -2.55 0.98 13.32
C VAL A 42 -2.79 2.10 12.32
N LEU A 43 -3.52 1.78 11.25
CA LEU A 43 -3.90 2.72 10.21
C LEU A 43 -5.39 3.09 10.34
N HIS A 44 -5.69 4.38 10.19
CA HIS A 44 -7.04 4.92 10.16
C HIS A 44 -7.38 5.45 8.76
N GLN A 45 -8.67 5.40 8.38
CA GLN A 45 -9.12 5.76 7.03
C GLN A 45 -8.32 5.05 5.92
N THR A 46 -8.02 3.79 6.17
CA THR A 46 -7.21 2.96 5.28
C THR A 46 -8.00 2.64 4.02
N VAL A 47 -7.36 2.85 2.88
CA VAL A 47 -7.77 2.32 1.58
C VAL A 47 -6.72 1.32 1.10
N GLU A 48 -7.16 0.26 0.46
CA GLU A 48 -6.28 -0.63 -0.28
C GLU A 48 -6.27 -0.19 -1.74
N ARG A 49 -5.09 0.24 -2.23
CA ARG A 49 -4.91 0.72 -3.59
C ARG A 49 -4.37 -0.41 -4.47
N ILE A 50 -5.12 -0.78 -5.50
CA ILE A 50 -4.70 -1.75 -6.50
C ILE A 50 -4.20 -0.96 -7.72
N HIS A 51 -3.00 -1.28 -8.20
CA HIS A 51 -2.42 -0.67 -9.38
C HIS A 51 -2.36 -1.71 -10.52
N VAL A 52 -2.89 -1.37 -11.69
CA VAL A 52 -2.78 -2.18 -12.90
C VAL A 52 -2.40 -1.28 -14.07
N GLY A 53 -1.17 -1.41 -14.56
CA GLY A 53 -0.64 -0.56 -15.63
C GLY A 53 -0.64 0.92 -15.25
N LYS A 54 -1.45 1.72 -15.95
CA LYS A 54 -1.63 3.17 -15.69
C LYS A 54 -2.89 3.50 -14.89
N LYS A 55 -3.62 2.49 -14.41
CA LYS A 55 -4.87 2.64 -13.67
C LYS A 55 -4.69 2.25 -12.21
N TYR A 56 -5.49 2.85 -11.34
CA TYR A 56 -5.59 2.45 -9.95
C TYR A 56 -7.04 2.47 -9.44
N GLY A 57 -7.33 1.65 -8.43
CA GLY A 57 -8.61 1.68 -7.73
C GLY A 57 -8.42 1.51 -6.23
N ASP A 58 -9.25 2.22 -5.46
CA ASP A 58 -9.16 2.29 -4.00
C ASP A 58 -10.33 1.54 -3.35
N ILE A 59 -10.03 0.57 -2.50
CA ILE A 59 -11.01 -0.20 -1.74
C ILE A 59 -11.00 0.29 -0.28
N PRO A 60 -12.10 0.86 0.24
CA PRO A 60 -12.13 1.34 1.62
C PRO A 60 -12.03 0.15 2.60
N ARG A 61 -11.10 0.25 3.54
CA ARG A 61 -10.89 -0.73 4.62
C ARG A 61 -11.19 -0.16 6.01
N GLY A 62 -11.09 1.16 6.19
CA GLY A 62 -11.37 1.82 7.47
C GLY A 62 -10.20 1.71 8.46
N ILE A 63 -10.42 1.14 9.64
CA ILE A 63 -9.35 0.89 10.62
C ILE A 63 -8.68 -0.44 10.27
N PHE A 64 -7.36 -0.43 10.12
CA PHE A 64 -6.60 -1.61 9.75
C PHE A 64 -5.39 -1.77 10.66
N ILE A 65 -5.20 -2.98 11.21
CA ILE A 65 -4.05 -3.32 12.04
C ILE A 65 -3.14 -4.23 11.22
N VAL A 66 -1.92 -3.78 10.98
CA VAL A 66 -0.90 -4.52 10.23
C VAL A 66 0.13 -5.06 11.20
N ARG A 67 0.44 -6.35 11.08
CA ARG A 67 1.51 -6.97 11.84
C ARG A 67 2.87 -6.69 11.19
N GLY A 68 3.85 -6.28 11.98
CA GLY A 68 5.12 -5.71 11.51
C GLY A 68 5.92 -6.61 10.58
N GLU A 69 5.89 -7.93 10.77
CA GLU A 69 6.62 -8.85 9.87
C GLU A 69 6.04 -8.92 8.44
N ASN A 70 4.82 -8.44 8.24
CA ASN A 70 4.18 -8.36 6.92
C ASN A 70 4.46 -7.03 6.21
N VAL A 71 5.04 -6.04 6.90
CA VAL A 71 5.43 -4.76 6.31
C VAL A 71 6.73 -4.95 5.54
N VAL A 72 6.73 -4.57 4.26
CA VAL A 72 7.93 -4.55 3.41
C VAL A 72 8.57 -3.17 3.46
N LEU A 73 7.76 -2.13 3.23
CA LEU A 73 8.17 -0.74 3.34
C LEU A 73 7.00 0.13 3.76
N LEU A 74 7.33 1.28 4.33
CA LEU A 74 6.41 2.35 4.69
C LEU A 74 7.01 3.67 4.22
N GLY A 75 6.20 4.54 3.63
CA GLY A 75 6.62 5.86 3.16
C GLY A 75 5.52 6.89 3.35
N GLU A 76 5.90 8.07 3.83
CA GLU A 76 5.00 9.23 3.95
C GLU A 76 4.53 9.67 2.55
N ILE A 77 3.23 9.94 2.42
CA ILE A 77 2.65 10.49 1.20
C ILE A 77 2.59 12.01 1.33
N ASP A 78 3.28 12.69 0.41
CA ASP A 78 3.14 14.12 0.21
C ASP A 78 1.81 14.43 -0.51
N LEU A 79 0.88 15.05 0.21
CA LEU A 79 -0.46 15.37 -0.28
C LEU A 79 -0.44 16.36 -1.45
N GLU A 80 0.58 17.22 -1.55
CA GLU A 80 0.68 18.21 -2.63
C GLU A 80 1.04 17.54 -3.96
N LYS A 81 1.85 16.47 -3.90
CA LYS A 81 2.34 15.74 -5.08
C LYS A 81 1.40 14.63 -5.55
N GLU A 82 0.46 14.17 -4.70
CA GLU A 82 -0.49 13.12 -5.09
C GLU A 82 -1.35 13.55 -6.30
N CYS A 83 -1.65 14.84 -6.43
CA CYS A 83 -2.42 15.42 -7.53
C CYS A 83 -1.70 15.41 -8.89
N ASP A 84 -0.37 15.27 -8.92
CA ASP A 84 0.45 15.37 -10.14
C ASP A 84 0.75 13.99 -10.76
N THR A 85 -0.07 12.99 -10.44
CA THR A 85 0.13 11.62 -10.91
C THR A 85 -0.60 11.38 -12.24
N GLU A 86 0.10 10.81 -13.23
CA GLU A 86 -0.50 10.38 -14.52
C GLU A 86 -1.42 9.14 -14.40
N LEU A 87 -1.74 8.71 -13.18
CA LEU A 87 -2.51 7.50 -12.92
C LEU A 87 -4.01 7.77 -13.01
N GLN A 88 -4.72 6.93 -13.75
CA GLN A 88 -6.17 7.06 -13.90
C GLN A 88 -6.90 6.30 -12.79
N GLN A 89 -7.72 7.01 -12.01
CA GLN A 89 -8.60 6.36 -11.04
C GLN A 89 -9.76 5.68 -11.76
N VAL A 90 -10.00 4.40 -11.45
CA VAL A 90 -11.11 3.60 -11.97
C VAL A 90 -11.97 3.03 -10.85
N SER A 91 -13.12 2.47 -11.22
CA SER A 91 -14.02 1.83 -10.25
C SER A 91 -13.41 0.57 -9.64
N ILE A 92 -13.92 0.18 -8.46
CA ILE A 92 -13.50 -1.05 -7.77
C ILE A 92 -13.76 -2.29 -8.64
N GLU A 93 -14.89 -2.32 -9.34
CA GLU A 93 -15.26 -3.45 -10.21
C GLU A 93 -14.27 -3.58 -11.37
N GLU A 94 -13.99 -2.47 -12.06
CA GLU A 94 -13.06 -2.43 -13.19
C GLU A 94 -11.64 -2.85 -12.79
N ILE A 95 -11.10 -2.32 -11.68
CA ILE A 95 -9.73 -2.67 -11.26
C ILE A 95 -9.60 -4.13 -10.84
N LEU A 96 -10.64 -4.71 -10.23
CA LEU A 96 -10.63 -6.12 -9.81
C LEU A 96 -10.74 -7.08 -10.99
N GLU A 97 -11.43 -6.68 -12.06
CA GLU A 97 -11.44 -7.43 -13.32
C GLU A 97 -10.08 -7.37 -14.02
N GLU A 98 -9.50 -6.16 -14.14
CA GLU A 98 -8.17 -5.99 -14.74
C GLU A 98 -7.07 -6.73 -13.96
N GLN A 99 -7.13 -6.70 -12.62
CA GLN A 99 -6.18 -7.43 -11.77
C GLN A 99 -6.29 -8.94 -11.99
N ARG A 100 -7.51 -9.49 -12.09
CA ARG A 100 -7.73 -10.91 -12.36
C ARG A 100 -7.18 -11.32 -13.73
N ALA A 101 -7.45 -10.53 -14.76
CA ALA A 101 -6.92 -10.78 -16.10
C ALA A 101 -5.38 -10.72 -16.11
N HIS A 102 -4.78 -9.76 -15.41
CA HIS A 102 -3.33 -9.63 -15.33
C HIS A 102 -2.68 -10.81 -14.59
N GLN A 103 -3.28 -11.29 -13.50
CA GLN A 103 -2.80 -12.46 -12.76
C GLN A 103 -2.90 -13.74 -13.59
N GLN A 104 -4.00 -13.93 -14.32
CA GLN A 104 -4.17 -15.09 -15.21
C GLN A 104 -3.11 -15.09 -16.31
N ALA A 105 -2.92 -13.96 -17.00
CA ALA A 105 -1.90 -13.82 -18.04
C ALA A 105 -0.48 -14.10 -17.50
N LYS A 106 -0.16 -13.62 -16.29
CA LYS A 106 1.13 -13.88 -15.64
C LYS A 106 1.31 -15.37 -15.31
N GLN A 107 0.29 -16.03 -14.79
CA GLN A 107 0.33 -17.47 -14.49
C GLN A 107 0.47 -18.31 -15.75
N GLU A 108 -0.22 -17.96 -16.83
CA GLU A 108 -0.09 -18.63 -18.12
C GLU A 108 1.30 -18.46 -18.71
N ALA A 109 1.86 -17.24 -18.65
CA ALA A 109 3.23 -16.97 -19.10
C ALA A 109 4.29 -17.72 -18.26
N GLU A 110 4.09 -17.84 -16.95
CA GLU A 110 4.98 -18.64 -16.08
C GLU A 110 4.89 -20.13 -16.42
N LYS A 111 3.69 -20.67 -16.64
CA LYS A 111 3.51 -22.07 -17.08
C LYS A 111 4.16 -22.33 -18.44
N ALA A 112 4.04 -21.40 -19.39
CA ALA A 112 4.65 -21.51 -20.71
C ALA A 112 6.19 -21.45 -20.68
N LYS A 113 6.79 -20.80 -19.67
CA LYS A 113 8.25 -20.78 -19.47
C LYS A 113 8.81 -22.06 -18.82
N LEU A 114 7.96 -22.84 -18.16
CA LEU A 114 8.34 -24.12 -17.55
C LEU A 114 8.21 -25.31 -18.50
N GLN A 115 7.61 -25.12 -19.68
CA GLN A 115 7.54 -26.12 -20.76
C GLN A 115 8.67 -25.93 -21.76
#